data_AF-A0A0P7XNM0-F1
#
_entry.id   AF-A0A0P7XNM0-F1
#
_cell.length_a   1.000
_cell.length_b   1.000
_cell.length_c   1.000
_cell.angle_alpha   90.00
_cell.angle_beta   90.00
_cell.angle_gamma   90.00
#
_symmetry.space_group_name_H-M   'P 1'
#
loop_
_entity.id
_entity.type
_entity.pdbx_description
1 polymer ?
#
loop_
_entity_poly.entity_id
_entity_poly.type
_entity_poly.pdbx_seq_one_letter_code
_entity_poly.pdbx_strand_id
1 'polypeptide(L)'
;MTDDTRLISTICPRIGRACPAAERMVRQLALADRCARGAAPEFEMTGSTRLDGCARTCPALFELSQSGVALYCGVSPDADPQALARFARAHLAGKAVALRPGSGALPLAFVLARAA
;
A
#
# COMPACT_ATOMS: atom_id res chain seq x y z
N MET A 1 -18.05 3.94 -15.56
CA MET A 1 -17.66 3.49 -14.21
C MET A 1 -16.66 4.49 -13.68
N THR A 2 -17.11 5.43 -12.87
CA THR A 2 -16.32 6.59 -12.42
C THR A 2 -15.34 6.13 -11.33
N ASP A 3 -14.06 6.50 -11.46
CA ASP A 3 -13.00 6.14 -10.51
C ASP A 3 -13.04 7.09 -9.29
N ASP A 4 -14.02 6.90 -8.41
CA ASP A 4 -14.12 7.62 -7.13
C ASP A 4 -13.15 7.05 -6.07
N THR A 5 -12.03 6.46 -6.48
CA THR A 5 -11.04 5.93 -5.53
C THR A 5 -10.21 7.08 -4.97
N ARG A 6 -10.38 7.40 -3.69
CA ARG A 6 -9.54 8.38 -2.99
C ARG A 6 -8.20 7.75 -2.63
N LEU A 7 -7.12 8.39 -3.06
CA LEU A 7 -5.75 7.98 -2.73
C LEU A 7 -5.16 8.84 -1.61
N ILE A 8 -4.43 8.19 -0.71
CA ILE A 8 -3.53 8.83 0.26
C ILE A 8 -2.12 8.30 -0.05
N SER A 9 -1.26 9.16 -0.56
CA SER A 9 0.10 8.81 -0.99
C SER A 9 1.12 9.55 -0.12
N THR A 10 2.11 8.84 0.41
CA THR A 10 3.29 9.48 1.03
C THR A 10 4.35 9.80 -0.03
N ILE A 11 5.28 10.69 0.32
CA ILE A 11 6.40 11.05 -0.54
C ILE A 11 7.41 9.90 -0.58
N CYS A 12 7.82 9.50 -1.78
CA CYS A 12 8.91 8.55 -1.95
C CYS A 12 10.26 9.27 -1.84
N PRO A 13 11.13 8.89 -0.89
CA PRO A 13 12.40 9.58 -0.67
C PRO A 13 13.37 9.45 -1.85
N ARG A 14 13.17 8.45 -2.74
CA ARG A 14 14.04 8.24 -3.91
C ARG A 14 13.76 9.19 -5.06
N ILE A 15 12.56 9.75 -5.15
CA ILE A 15 12.14 10.60 -6.27
C ILE A 15 11.59 11.97 -5.82
N GLY A 16 11.46 12.20 -4.50
CA GLY A 16 11.01 13.48 -3.93
C GLY A 16 9.52 13.80 -4.12
N ARG A 17 8.71 12.84 -4.59
CA ARG A 17 7.25 12.99 -4.81
C ARG A 17 6.52 11.66 -4.59
N ALA A 18 5.19 11.66 -4.67
CA ALA A 18 4.40 10.43 -4.71
C ALA A 18 4.83 9.53 -5.89
N CYS A 19 4.89 8.22 -5.67
CA CYS A 19 5.37 7.29 -6.70
C CYS A 19 4.26 7.00 -7.74
N PRO A 20 4.43 7.39 -9.02
CA PRO A 20 3.37 7.22 -10.02
C PRO A 20 3.08 5.75 -10.33
N ALA A 21 4.09 4.87 -10.26
CA ALA A 21 3.88 3.43 -10.44
C ALA A 21 3.08 2.82 -9.27
N ALA A 22 3.32 3.29 -8.04
CA ALA A 22 2.56 2.84 -6.87
C ALA A 22 1.09 3.27 -6.96
N GLU A 23 0.82 4.51 -7.36
CA GLU A 23 -0.56 5.00 -7.53
C GLU A 23 -1.30 4.25 -8.64
N ARG A 24 -0.65 4.00 -9.78
CA ARG A 24 -1.24 3.16 -10.85
C ARG A 24 -1.58 1.76 -10.34
N MET A 25 -0.64 1.11 -9.65
CA MET A 25 -0.84 -0.24 -9.11
C MET A 25 -2.00 -0.28 -8.12
N VAL A 26 -2.08 0.68 -7.19
CA VAL A 26 -3.19 0.76 -6.22
C VAL A 26 -4.53 0.98 -6.90
N ARG A 27 -4.62 1.77 -7.98
CA ARG A 27 -5.87 1.92 -8.75
C ARG A 27 -6.30 0.60 -9.39
N GLN A 28 -5.36 -0.15 -9.96
CA GLN A 28 -5.67 -1.46 -10.54
C GLN A 28 -6.11 -2.47 -9.47
N LEU A 29 -5.44 -2.48 -8.31
CA LEU A 29 -5.82 -3.32 -7.18
C LEU A 29 -7.19 -2.92 -6.61
N ALA A 30 -7.52 -1.63 -6.55
CA ALA A 30 -8.84 -1.16 -6.11
C ALA A 30 -9.96 -1.57 -7.10
N LEU A 31 -9.68 -1.57 -8.40
CA LEU A 31 -10.59 -2.13 -9.41
C LEU A 31 -10.79 -3.63 -9.19
N ALA A 32 -9.69 -4.38 -9.01
CA ALA A 32 -9.74 -5.82 -8.76
C ALA A 32 -10.50 -6.16 -7.47
N ASP A 33 -10.28 -5.42 -6.38
CA ASP A 33 -10.99 -5.59 -5.11
C ASP A 33 -12.49 -5.41 -5.27
N ARG A 34 -12.93 -4.36 -5.98
CA ARG A 34 -14.36 -4.14 -6.25
C ARG A 34 -14.99 -5.28 -7.04
N CYS A 35 -14.30 -5.77 -8.08
CA CYS A 35 -14.79 -6.91 -8.85
C CYS A 35 -14.87 -8.18 -8.00
N ALA A 36 -13.84 -8.47 -7.22
CA ALA A 36 -13.81 -9.66 -6.36
C ALA A 36 -14.90 -9.61 -5.27
N ARG A 37 -15.10 -8.45 -4.64
CA ARG A 37 -16.14 -8.27 -3.60
C ARG A 37 -17.57 -8.37 -4.14
N GLY A 38 -17.78 -8.09 -5.43
CA GLY A 38 -19.06 -8.35 -6.09
C GLY A 38 -19.44 -9.83 -6.08
N ALA A 39 -18.46 -10.74 -6.06
CA ALA A 39 -18.68 -12.19 -5.98
C ALA A 39 -18.49 -12.75 -4.56
N ALA A 40 -17.58 -12.18 -3.77
CA ALA A 40 -17.24 -12.62 -2.43
C ALA A 40 -17.05 -11.40 -1.49
N PRO A 41 -18.07 -10.96 -0.74
CA PRO A 41 -18.00 -9.74 0.07
C PRO A 41 -16.81 -9.70 1.06
N GLU A 42 -16.46 -10.85 1.63
CA GLU A 42 -15.37 -11.04 2.59
C GLU A 42 -14.00 -11.28 1.93
N PHE A 43 -13.88 -11.00 0.63
CA PHE A 43 -12.62 -11.21 -0.09
C PHE A 43 -11.46 -10.43 0.56
N GLU A 44 -10.33 -11.09 0.75
CA GLU A 44 -9.08 -10.48 1.18
C GLU A 44 -7.94 -11.07 0.35
N MET A 45 -6.91 -10.27 0.10
CA MET A 45 -5.74 -10.71 -0.64
C MET A 45 -4.49 -9.95 -0.20
N THR A 46 -3.41 -10.67 0.03
CA THR A 46 -2.08 -10.09 0.18
C THR A 46 -1.16 -10.62 -0.90
N GLY A 47 -0.16 -9.82 -1.26
CA GLY A 47 0.81 -10.25 -2.25
C GLY A 47 1.99 -9.29 -2.36
N SER A 48 2.95 -9.67 -3.19
CA SER A 48 4.13 -8.86 -3.49
C SER A 48 4.19 -8.50 -4.97
N THR A 49 4.85 -7.39 -5.28
CA THR A 49 5.10 -6.94 -6.65
C THR A 49 6.41 -6.17 -6.74
N ARG A 50 6.82 -5.84 -7.96
CA ARG A 50 7.94 -4.95 -8.24
C ARG A 50 7.44 -3.77 -9.06
N LEU A 51 7.72 -2.57 -8.57
CA LEU A 51 7.33 -1.31 -9.23
C LEU A 51 8.48 -0.76 -10.07
N ASP A 52 8.13 -0.22 -11.22
CA ASP A 52 9.00 0.40 -12.22
C ASP A 52 8.97 1.95 -12.16
N GLY A 53 8.64 2.51 -11.00
CA GLY A 53 8.48 3.96 -10.82
C GLY A 53 9.77 4.76 -10.59
N CYS A 54 10.91 4.10 -10.44
CA CYS A 54 12.23 4.73 -10.28
C CYS A 54 13.36 3.79 -10.72
N ALA A 55 14.57 4.30 -10.88
CA ALA A 55 15.75 3.53 -11.33
C ALA A 55 16.13 2.35 -10.41
N ARG A 56 15.59 2.32 -9.18
CA ARG A 56 15.71 1.20 -8.26
C ARG A 56 14.40 0.40 -8.38
N THR A 57 14.42 -0.75 -9.05
CA THR A 57 13.29 -1.70 -9.07
C THR A 57 12.78 -1.87 -7.64
N CYS A 58 11.57 -1.38 -7.36
CA CYS A 58 11.12 -1.18 -5.98
C CYS A 58 10.22 -2.35 -5.57
N PRO A 59 10.66 -3.26 -4.67
CA PRO A 59 9.78 -4.30 -4.15
C PRO A 59 8.67 -3.64 -3.35
N ALA A 60 7.46 -4.20 -3.44
CA ALA A 60 6.31 -3.71 -2.71
C ALA A 60 5.42 -4.85 -2.25
N LEU A 61 4.76 -4.66 -1.11
CA LEU A 61 3.70 -5.52 -0.62
C LEU A 61 2.36 -4.81 -0.74
N PHE A 62 1.32 -5.55 -1.11
CA PHE A 62 -0.04 -5.03 -1.13
C PHE A 62 -0.98 -5.86 -0.26
N GLU A 63 -2.04 -5.21 0.18
CA GLU A 63 -3.13 -5.78 0.96
C GLU A 63 -4.46 -5.24 0.43
N LEU A 64 -5.39 -6.14 0.15
CA LEU A 64 -6.80 -5.87 -0.10
C LEU A 64 -7.54 -6.41 1.12
N SER A 65 -8.19 -5.51 1.85
CA SER A 65 -8.92 -5.82 3.09
C SER A 65 -10.26 -5.08 3.10
N GLN A 66 -11.11 -5.36 4.07
CA GLN A 66 -12.33 -4.56 4.30
C GLN A 66 -12.03 -3.07 4.56
N SER A 67 -10.82 -2.74 5.02
CA SER A 67 -10.40 -1.34 5.19
C SER A 67 -10.06 -0.66 3.86
N GLY A 68 -10.01 -1.38 2.74
CA GLY A 68 -9.60 -0.91 1.42
C GLY A 68 -8.24 -1.48 1.01
N VAL A 69 -7.60 -0.84 0.03
CA VAL A 69 -6.34 -1.31 -0.56
C VAL A 69 -5.15 -0.54 0.02
N ALA A 70 -4.07 -1.24 0.31
CA ALA A 70 -2.80 -0.66 0.72
C ALA A 70 -1.65 -1.22 -0.13
N LEU A 71 -0.65 -0.38 -0.43
CA LEU A 71 0.59 -0.76 -1.08
C LEU A 71 1.77 -0.12 -0.33
N TYR A 72 2.71 -0.94 0.10
CA TYR A 72 3.88 -0.58 0.90
C TYR A 72 5.13 -0.75 0.05
N CYS A 73 5.87 0.33 -0.19
CA CYS A 73 7.02 0.36 -1.08
C CYS A 73 8.34 0.17 -0.32
N GLY A 74 9.29 -0.53 -0.92
CA GLY A 74 10.64 -0.70 -0.39
C GLY A 74 10.74 -1.67 0.79
N VAL A 75 9.77 -2.55 0.94
CA VAL A 75 9.73 -3.57 2.01
C VAL A 75 10.17 -4.94 1.47
N SER A 76 10.63 -5.81 2.37
CA SER A 76 10.86 -7.22 2.04
C SER A 76 9.52 -7.90 1.68
N PRO A 77 9.49 -8.85 0.74
CA PRO A 77 8.32 -9.71 0.51
C PRO A 77 7.87 -10.48 1.76
N ASP A 78 8.79 -10.72 2.71
CA ASP A 78 8.50 -11.43 3.97
C ASP A 78 8.11 -10.49 5.13
N ALA A 79 7.92 -9.19 4.88
CA ALA A 79 7.53 -8.24 5.91
C ALA A 79 6.09 -8.48 6.37
N ASP A 80 5.82 -8.29 7.68
CA ASP A 80 4.49 -8.47 8.27
C ASP A 80 3.50 -7.40 7.77
N PRO A 81 2.46 -7.75 6.98
CA PRO A 81 1.49 -6.79 6.48
C PRO A 81 0.75 -6.06 7.62
N GLN A 82 0.48 -6.72 8.75
CA GLN A 82 -0.18 -6.08 9.88
C GLN A 82 0.69 -5.02 10.54
N ALA A 83 2.00 -5.24 10.63
CA ALA A 83 2.95 -4.24 11.09
C ALA A 83 2.98 -3.02 10.17
N LEU A 84 2.97 -3.25 8.85
CA LEU A 84 2.92 -2.19 7.84
C LEU A 84 1.61 -1.39 7.92
N ALA A 85 0.47 -2.05 8.11
CA ALA A 85 -0.83 -1.41 8.30
C ALA A 85 -0.92 -0.61 9.60
N ARG A 86 -0.34 -1.11 10.71
CA ARG A 86 -0.22 -0.33 11.96
C ARG A 86 0.65 0.90 11.76
N PHE A 87 1.80 0.75 11.09
CA PHE A 87 2.69 1.86 10.78
C PHE A 87 2.00 2.94 9.97
N ALA A 88 1.35 2.59 8.85
CA ALA A 88 0.68 3.57 7.99
C ALA A 88 -0.43 4.33 8.74
N ARG A 89 -1.25 3.63 9.53
CA ARG A 89 -2.30 4.28 10.35
C ARG A 89 -1.72 5.28 11.34
N ALA A 90 -0.65 4.91 12.04
CA ALA A 90 -0.05 5.79 13.03
C ALA A 90 0.73 6.95 12.40
N HIS A 91 1.37 6.74 11.24
CA HIS A 91 1.98 7.80 10.43
C HIS A 91 0.95 8.85 10.02
N LEU A 92 -0.21 8.43 9.52
CA LEU A 92 -1.30 9.34 9.15
C LEU A 92 -1.95 10.04 10.36
N ALA A 93 -1.92 9.42 11.54
CA ALA A 93 -2.38 10.03 12.78
C ALA A 93 -1.35 11.00 13.41
N GLY A 94 -0.19 11.23 12.78
CA GLY A 94 0.88 12.07 13.33
C GLY A 94 1.51 11.50 14.60
N LYS A 95 1.35 10.20 14.87
CA LYS A 95 1.88 9.55 16.07
C LYS A 95 3.26 8.98 15.79
N ALA A 96 4.19 9.17 16.74
CA ALA A 96 5.46 8.47 16.72
C ALA A 96 5.21 6.96 16.87
N VAL A 97 5.67 6.16 15.89
CA VAL A 97 5.59 4.70 15.94
C VAL A 97 6.92 4.17 16.44
N ALA A 98 6.94 3.69 17.69
CA ALA A 98 8.03 2.84 18.15
C ALA A 98 7.87 1.48 17.46
N LEU A 99 8.71 1.17 16.48
CA LEU A 99 8.74 -0.15 15.87
C LEU A 99 9.67 -1.05 16.66
N ARG A 100 9.24 -2.30 16.82
CA ARG A 100 10.12 -3.31 17.39
C ARG A 100 11.31 -3.53 16.46
N PRO A 101 12.56 -3.51 16.95
CA PRO A 101 13.70 -3.94 16.17
C PRO A 101 13.45 -5.39 15.70
N GLY A 102 13.61 -5.62 14.39
CA GLY A 102 13.42 -6.94 13.77
C GLY A 102 12.14 -7.14 12.93
N SER A 103 11.21 -6.18 12.87
CA SER A 103 9.91 -6.37 12.17
C SER A 103 9.94 -6.28 10.63
N GLY A 104 11.10 -6.42 9.98
CA GLY A 104 11.26 -6.05 8.58
C GLY A 104 11.22 -4.53 8.39
N ALA A 105 12.01 -4.02 7.47
CA ALA A 105 12.25 -2.58 7.32
C ALA A 105 10.94 -1.79 7.12
N LEU A 106 10.91 -0.57 7.68
CA LEU A 106 9.89 0.43 7.42
C LEU A 106 9.65 0.61 5.92
N PRO A 107 8.39 0.77 5.47
CA PRO A 107 8.15 1.11 4.08
C PRO A 107 8.78 2.49 3.81
N LEU A 108 9.46 2.60 2.67
CA LEU A 108 10.01 3.87 2.19
C LEU A 108 8.90 4.88 1.88
N ALA A 109 7.77 4.36 1.40
CA ALA A 109 6.55 5.09 1.14
C ALA A 109 5.38 4.12 1.10
N PHE A 110 4.16 4.63 1.20
CA PHE A 110 2.95 3.83 1.01
C PHE A 110 1.87 4.62 0.29
N VAL A 111 0.96 3.88 -0.33
CA VAL A 111 -0.25 4.42 -0.96
C VAL A 111 -1.44 3.63 -0.45
N LEU A 112 -2.48 4.34 0.02
CA LEU A 112 -3.75 3.75 0.43
C LEU A 112 -4.83 4.18 -0.56
N ALA A 113 -5.69 3.24 -0.96
CA ALA A 113 -6.94 3.52 -1.62
C ALA A 113 -8.12 3.20 -0.71
N ARG A 114 -9.09 4.12 -0.72
CA ARG A 114 -10.38 3.97 -0.04
C ARG A 114 -11.48 4.28 -1.04
N ALA A 115 -12.64 3.63 -0.88
CA ALA A 115 -13.86 4.12 -1.51
C ALA A 115 -14.11 5.55 -0.99
N ALA A 116 -14.42 6.48 -1.89
CA ALA A 116 -14.79 7.84 -1.49
C ALA A 116 -16.11 7.88 -0.74
#